data_AF-A0A1A8A787-F1
#
_entry.id   AF-A0A1A8A787-F1
#
_cell.length_a   1.000
_cell.length_b   1.000
_cell.length_c   1.000
_cell.angle_alpha   90.00
_cell.angle_beta   90.00
_cell.angle_gamma   90.00
#
_symmetry.space_group_name_H-M   'P 1'
#
loop_
_entity.id
_entity.type
_entity.pdbx_description
1 polymer ?
#
loop_
_entity_poly.entity_id
_entity_poly.type
_entity_poly.pdbx_seq_one_letter_code
_entity_poly.pdbx_strand_id
1 'polypeptide(L)'
;IFLNHHFSEQDFASRIWTHLESHKILMVMCSIPCICWMVADTLLYIMQSGTQESLPRTCTELYAHFCSMKAEVGEPRGREPVKMEQLHGTNRKLLANLGRMAFYGLLKHKYTFNEQDLKAYGIDLLLTQSSFGAGVLIRVESGIHTTYRLTHLTVQEFLAATFYHVSSKRAIFDLFSESTMTWPKIGFQNHFRSALQHSQQAEDGHLDVFVRFLTGLLSPTALKPLSGLLTLGKDDGNQKVWAVGFLQGLLASAGAVVSLRSVNLAYCLQELQHTEQLRSIEEDLRDGSLA
;
A
#
# COMPACT_ATOMS: atom_id res chain seq x y z
N ILE A 1 -15.08 -5.03 21.10
CA ILE A 1 -14.84 -3.92 22.06
C ILE A 1 -14.49 -2.64 21.32
N PHE A 2 -13.37 -2.57 20.59
CA PHE A 2 -12.96 -1.37 19.86
C PHE A 2 -14.08 -0.76 18.99
N LEU A 3 -14.65 -1.53 18.05
CA LEU A 3 -15.70 -1.01 17.14
C LEU A 3 -16.94 -0.49 17.90
N ASN A 4 -17.31 -1.12 19.02
CA ASN A 4 -18.46 -0.71 19.83
C ASN A 4 -18.22 0.59 20.61
N HIS A 5 -16.95 0.94 20.87
CA HIS A 5 -16.59 2.22 21.49
C HIS A 5 -16.29 3.30 20.47
N HIS A 6 -15.78 2.92 19.28
CA HIS A 6 -15.39 3.84 18.22
C HIS A 6 -16.60 4.40 17.46
N PHE A 7 -17.65 3.59 17.26
CA PHE A 7 -18.83 4.00 16.51
C PHE A 7 -20.04 4.22 17.42
N SER A 8 -20.63 5.41 17.36
CA SER A 8 -21.87 5.76 18.06
C SER A 8 -23.09 5.03 17.47
N GLU A 9 -23.05 4.70 16.18
CA GLU A 9 -24.13 4.00 15.47
C GLU A 9 -23.81 2.49 15.37
N GLN A 10 -24.64 1.66 16.03
CA GLN A 10 -24.45 0.21 16.09
C GLN A 10 -24.48 -0.47 14.71
N ASP A 11 -25.21 0.09 13.74
CA ASP A 11 -25.35 -0.48 12.39
C ASP A 11 -24.01 -0.48 11.64
N PHE A 12 -23.19 0.57 11.77
CA PHE A 12 -21.87 0.60 11.13
C PHE A 12 -20.90 -0.38 11.79
N ALA A 13 -20.90 -0.48 13.12
CA ALA A 13 -20.05 -1.42 13.84
C ALA A 13 -20.34 -2.87 13.41
N SER A 14 -21.63 -3.25 13.32
CA SER A 14 -22.05 -4.59 12.91
C SER A 14 -21.67 -4.91 11.45
N ARG A 15 -21.89 -3.96 10.53
CA ARG A 15 -21.52 -4.12 9.11
C ARG A 15 -20.00 -4.24 8.92
N ILE A 16 -19.22 -3.41 9.63
CA ILE A 16 -17.76 -3.48 9.59
C ILE A 16 -17.27 -4.81 10.15
N TRP A 17 -17.82 -5.27 11.29
CA TRP A 17 -17.48 -6.56 11.86
C TRP A 17 -17.74 -7.72 10.88
N THR A 18 -18.93 -7.75 10.28
CA THR A 18 -19.33 -8.76 9.27
C THR A 18 -18.37 -8.75 8.06
N HIS A 19 -17.96 -7.56 7.61
CA HIS A 19 -17.00 -7.44 6.52
C HIS A 19 -15.60 -7.95 6.90
N LEU A 20 -15.15 -7.70 8.12
CA LEU A 20 -13.85 -8.20 8.61
C LEU A 20 -13.87 -9.72 8.78
N GLU A 21 -14.94 -10.30 9.33
CA GLU A 21 -15.08 -11.76 9.48
C GLU A 21 -15.01 -12.50 8.14
N SER A 22 -15.54 -11.90 7.07
CA SER A 22 -15.49 -12.47 5.72
C SER A 22 -14.12 -12.30 5.02
N HIS A 23 -13.24 -11.45 5.55
CA HIS A 23 -11.93 -11.14 4.95
C HIS A 23 -10.81 -11.31 5.98
N LYS A 24 -10.39 -12.57 6.20
CA LYS A 24 -9.40 -12.96 7.21
C LYS A 24 -8.16 -12.05 7.27
N ILE A 25 -7.60 -11.64 6.12
CA ILE A 25 -6.38 -10.82 6.11
C ILE A 25 -6.60 -9.45 6.77
N LEU A 26 -7.74 -8.81 6.49
CA LEU A 26 -8.10 -7.53 7.10
C LEU A 26 -8.36 -7.71 8.60
N MET A 27 -8.98 -8.84 8.99
CA MET A 27 -9.19 -9.17 10.39
C MET A 27 -7.87 -9.38 11.15
N VAL A 28 -6.91 -10.11 10.57
CA VAL A 28 -5.59 -10.33 11.17
C VAL A 28 -4.84 -9.00 11.35
N MET A 29 -4.89 -8.11 10.36
CA MET A 29 -4.29 -6.78 10.44
C MET A 29 -4.84 -5.94 11.60
N CYS A 30 -6.13 -6.07 11.91
CA CYS A 30 -6.79 -5.40 13.04
C CYS A 30 -6.27 -5.85 14.42
N SER A 31 -5.41 -6.88 14.50
CA SER A 31 -4.69 -7.22 15.74
C SER A 31 -3.70 -6.13 16.16
N ILE A 32 -3.26 -5.28 15.22
CA ILE A 32 -2.42 -4.12 15.49
C ILE A 32 -3.33 -2.89 15.72
N PRO A 33 -3.33 -2.28 16.92
CA PRO A 33 -4.29 -1.22 17.25
C PRO A 33 -4.32 -0.05 16.27
N CYS A 34 -3.18 0.50 15.88
CA CYS A 34 -3.14 1.63 14.94
C CYS A 34 -3.70 1.28 13.54
N ILE A 35 -3.53 0.02 13.10
CA ILE A 35 -4.12 -0.45 11.85
C ILE A 35 -5.63 -0.63 12.02
N CYS A 36 -6.11 -1.09 13.17
CA CYS A 36 -7.54 -1.23 13.45
C CYS A 36 -8.29 0.10 13.30
N TRP A 37 -7.72 1.22 13.79
CA TRP A 37 -8.26 2.57 13.57
C TRP A 37 -8.32 2.93 12.08
N MET A 38 -7.22 2.72 11.36
CA MET A 38 -7.16 3.02 9.93
C MET A 38 -8.18 2.21 9.12
N VAL A 39 -8.35 0.92 9.43
CA VAL A 39 -9.35 0.05 8.81
C VAL A 39 -10.75 0.56 9.09
N ALA A 40 -11.07 0.81 10.36
CA ALA A 40 -12.38 1.25 10.79
C ALA A 40 -12.78 2.59 10.17
N ASP A 41 -11.90 3.59 10.20
CA ASP A 41 -12.15 4.91 9.61
C ASP A 41 -12.33 4.82 8.09
N THR A 42 -11.50 4.01 7.42
CA THR A 42 -11.60 3.84 5.95
C THR A 42 -12.90 3.15 5.55
N LEU A 43 -13.29 2.08 6.25
CA LEU A 43 -14.56 1.39 5.97
C LEU A 43 -15.77 2.28 6.27
N LEU A 44 -15.74 3.02 7.39
CA LEU A 44 -16.79 3.99 7.72
C LEU A 44 -16.91 5.06 6.63
N TYR A 45 -15.78 5.61 6.20
CA TYR A 45 -15.74 6.61 5.14
C TYR A 45 -16.42 6.12 3.86
N ILE A 46 -16.08 4.91 3.39
CA ILE A 46 -16.69 4.33 2.19
C ILE A 46 -18.20 4.16 2.38
N MET A 47 -18.63 3.61 3.53
CA MET A 47 -20.05 3.43 3.84
C MET A 47 -20.85 4.75 3.90
N GLN A 48 -20.22 5.83 4.36
CA GLN A 48 -20.84 7.15 4.47
C GLN A 48 -20.77 7.98 3.19
N SER A 49 -19.83 7.69 2.30
CA SER A 49 -19.64 8.42 1.04
C SER A 49 -20.85 8.32 0.10
N GLY A 50 -21.75 7.35 0.31
CA GLY A 50 -22.89 7.09 -0.57
C GLY A 50 -22.49 6.57 -1.95
N THR A 51 -21.20 6.30 -2.17
CA THR A 51 -20.71 5.71 -3.41
C THR A 51 -21.16 4.24 -3.49
N GLN A 52 -21.48 3.77 -4.69
CA GLN A 52 -21.78 2.35 -4.95
C GLN A 52 -20.48 1.49 -4.96
N GLU A 53 -19.43 1.96 -4.28
CA GLU A 53 -18.16 1.25 -4.20
C GLU A 53 -18.25 0.08 -3.21
N SER A 54 -17.77 -1.08 -3.65
CA SER A 54 -17.65 -2.23 -2.77
C SER A 54 -16.57 -1.97 -1.72
N LEU A 55 -16.79 -2.45 -0.50
CA LEU A 55 -15.77 -2.42 0.55
C LEU A 55 -14.50 -3.18 0.10
N PRO A 56 -13.31 -2.69 0.50
CA PRO A 56 -12.03 -3.29 0.13
C PRO A 56 -11.93 -4.71 0.66
N ARG A 57 -11.44 -5.63 -0.18
CA ARG A 57 -11.29 -7.05 0.15
C ARG A 57 -9.83 -7.46 0.37
N THR A 58 -8.91 -6.64 -0.12
CA THR A 58 -7.46 -6.83 -0.01
C THR A 58 -6.80 -5.68 0.75
N CYS A 59 -5.57 -5.90 1.22
CA CYS A 59 -4.82 -4.84 1.91
C CYS A 59 -4.58 -3.67 0.96
N THR A 60 -4.23 -3.93 -0.30
CA THR A 60 -3.95 -2.87 -1.27
C THR A 60 -5.19 -2.03 -1.55
N GLU A 61 -6.37 -2.65 -1.70
CA GLU A 61 -7.62 -1.90 -1.85
C GLU A 61 -7.89 -1.01 -0.64
N LEU A 62 -7.70 -1.54 0.58
CA LEU A 62 -7.90 -0.78 1.81
C LEU A 62 -6.98 0.45 1.87
N TYR A 63 -5.68 0.28 1.58
CA TYR A 63 -4.72 1.39 1.66
C TYR A 63 -4.92 2.40 0.53
N ALA A 64 -5.38 1.96 -0.63
CA ALA A 64 -5.78 2.85 -1.71
C ALA A 64 -6.96 3.74 -1.29
N HIS A 65 -8.00 3.16 -0.70
CA HIS A 65 -9.12 3.93 -0.14
C HIS A 65 -8.68 4.83 1.02
N PHE A 66 -7.78 4.39 1.88
CA PHE A 66 -7.23 5.22 2.96
C PHE A 66 -6.55 6.48 2.39
N CYS A 67 -5.70 6.34 1.37
CA CYS A 67 -5.07 7.48 0.73
C CYS A 67 -6.08 8.42 0.05
N SER A 68 -7.08 7.87 -0.65
CA SER A 68 -8.17 8.65 -1.25
C SER A 68 -8.94 9.44 -0.19
N MET A 69 -9.37 8.76 0.87
CA MET A 69 -10.06 9.36 2.02
C MET A 69 -9.24 10.50 2.62
N LYS A 70 -7.93 10.30 2.89
CA LYS A 70 -7.09 11.38 3.45
C LYS A 70 -6.91 12.56 2.50
N ALA A 71 -6.97 12.33 1.19
CA ALA A 71 -6.96 13.40 0.21
C ALA A 71 -8.28 14.18 0.12
N GLU A 72 -9.40 13.58 0.52
CA GLU A 72 -10.76 14.13 0.37
C GLU A 72 -11.35 14.71 1.69
N VAL A 73 -11.06 14.13 2.86
CA VAL A 73 -11.76 14.42 4.13
C VAL A 73 -11.43 15.79 4.75
N GLY A 74 -10.27 16.39 4.48
CA GLY A 74 -9.91 17.72 5.00
C GLY A 74 -10.42 18.88 4.16
N GLU A 75 -11.30 18.63 3.21
CA GLU A 75 -11.97 19.66 2.42
C GLU A 75 -13.20 20.22 3.17
N PRO A 76 -13.31 21.56 3.37
CA PRO A 76 -14.53 22.15 3.89
C PRO A 76 -15.68 21.85 2.91
N ARG A 77 -16.65 21.03 3.33
CA ARG A 77 -17.90 20.86 2.58
C ARG A 77 -18.55 22.25 2.45
N GLY A 78 -18.49 22.86 1.27
CA GLY A 78 -19.20 24.11 0.96
C GLY A 78 -18.37 25.37 0.71
N ARG A 79 -17.07 25.31 0.37
CA ARG A 79 -16.40 26.46 -0.29
C ARG A 79 -16.51 26.37 -1.81
N GLU A 80 -16.61 27.54 -2.44
CA GLU A 80 -16.55 27.72 -3.89
C GLU A 80 -15.39 26.94 -4.53
N PRO A 81 -15.54 26.48 -5.79
CA PRO A 81 -14.64 25.54 -6.43
C PRO A 81 -13.28 26.20 -6.72
N VAL A 82 -12.39 26.26 -5.73
CA VAL A 82 -10.97 26.23 -6.05
C VAL A 82 -10.74 24.89 -6.72
N LYS A 83 -10.62 24.96 -8.04
CA LYS A 83 -10.57 23.90 -9.05
C LYS A 83 -10.05 22.58 -8.47
N MET A 84 -10.93 21.58 -8.29
CA MET A 84 -10.55 20.22 -7.85
C MET A 84 -9.33 19.66 -8.59
N GLU A 85 -9.12 20.05 -9.85
CA GLU A 85 -7.94 19.71 -10.64
C GLU A 85 -6.60 20.21 -10.05
N GLN A 86 -6.56 21.43 -9.50
CA GLN A 86 -5.35 22.00 -8.88
C GLN A 86 -5.01 21.29 -7.54
N LEU A 87 -6.05 20.94 -6.77
CA LEU A 87 -5.90 20.17 -5.53
C LEU A 87 -5.40 18.75 -5.83
N HIS A 88 -6.01 18.06 -6.80
CA HIS A 88 -5.54 16.77 -7.28
C HIS A 88 -4.11 16.82 -7.80
N GLY A 89 -3.73 17.91 -8.51
CA GLY A 89 -2.36 18.14 -8.93
C GLY A 89 -1.36 18.24 -7.77
N THR A 90 -1.75 18.94 -6.71
CA THR A 90 -0.93 19.11 -5.49
C THR A 90 -0.79 17.80 -4.72
N ASN A 91 -1.90 17.11 -4.45
CA ASN A 91 -1.90 15.82 -3.76
C ASN A 91 -1.17 14.74 -4.56
N ARG A 92 -1.29 14.74 -5.89
CA ARG A 92 -0.53 13.85 -6.79
C ARG A 92 0.98 14.08 -6.67
N LYS A 93 1.42 15.34 -6.69
CA LYS A 93 2.85 15.67 -6.51
C LYS A 93 3.34 15.25 -5.13
N LEU A 94 2.54 15.50 -4.09
CA LEU A 94 2.86 15.09 -2.73
C LEU A 94 2.96 13.56 -2.62
N LEU A 95 1.98 12.82 -3.14
CA LEU A 95 1.98 11.35 -3.16
C LEU A 95 3.22 10.79 -3.88
N ALA A 96 3.58 11.35 -5.03
CA ALA A 96 4.76 10.91 -5.78
C ALA A 96 6.06 11.12 -4.99
N ASN A 97 6.23 12.27 -4.35
CA ASN A 97 7.41 12.59 -3.56
C ASN A 97 7.48 11.80 -2.26
N LEU A 98 6.34 11.60 -1.58
CA LEU A 98 6.24 10.73 -0.41
C LEU A 98 6.52 9.28 -0.76
N GLY A 99 6.00 8.77 -1.86
CA GLY A 99 6.26 7.41 -2.31
C GLY A 99 7.74 7.18 -2.66
N ARG A 100 8.39 8.17 -3.29
CA ARG A 100 9.83 8.13 -3.53
C ARG A 100 10.62 8.12 -2.22
N MET A 101 10.30 9.01 -1.28
CA MET A 101 10.91 9.05 0.05
C MET A 101 10.70 7.74 0.80
N ALA A 102 9.48 7.19 0.73
CA ALA A 102 9.11 5.94 1.39
C ALA A 102 9.92 4.77 0.86
N PHE A 103 10.04 4.64 -0.47
CA PHE A 103 10.79 3.55 -1.11
C PHE A 103 12.28 3.57 -0.75
N TYR A 104 12.96 4.69 -0.97
CA TYR A 104 14.39 4.79 -0.62
C TYR A 104 14.61 4.79 0.90
N GLY A 105 13.61 5.22 1.68
CA GLY A 105 13.57 5.04 3.12
C GLY A 105 13.57 3.57 3.51
N LEU A 106 12.74 2.73 2.89
CA LEU A 106 12.71 1.28 3.16
C LEU A 106 14.06 0.64 2.87
N LEU A 107 14.67 0.93 1.71
CA LEU A 107 15.99 0.37 1.34
C LEU A 107 17.10 0.76 2.32
N LYS A 108 16.95 1.89 3.02
CA LYS A 108 17.90 2.40 4.00
C LYS A 108 17.49 2.13 5.44
N HIS A 109 16.43 1.35 5.67
CA HIS A 109 15.81 1.16 7.00
C HIS A 109 15.54 2.48 7.75
N LYS A 110 15.14 3.52 7.01
CA LYS A 110 14.85 4.85 7.51
C LYS A 110 13.33 5.08 7.58
N TYR A 111 12.84 5.25 8.80
CA TYR A 111 11.42 5.43 9.11
C TYR A 111 11.10 6.78 9.79
N THR A 112 12.14 7.54 10.11
CA THR A 112 12.05 8.90 10.67
C THR A 112 12.89 9.83 9.81
N PHE A 113 12.29 10.96 9.43
CA PHE A 113 12.84 11.94 8.50
C PHE A 113 12.87 13.31 9.16
N ASN A 114 13.90 14.10 8.89
CA ASN A 114 13.95 15.49 9.32
C ASN A 114 13.52 16.43 8.17
N GLU A 115 13.45 17.74 8.43
CA GLU A 115 13.07 18.72 7.40
C GLU A 115 14.01 18.73 6.18
N GLN A 116 15.29 18.43 6.38
CA GLN A 116 16.27 18.36 5.28
C GLN A 116 15.98 17.17 4.37
N ASP A 117 15.60 16.03 4.94
CA ASP A 117 15.17 14.85 4.19
C ASP A 117 13.94 15.15 3.33
N LEU A 118 12.92 15.77 3.92
CA LEU A 118 11.70 16.14 3.19
C LEU A 118 12.02 17.04 1.99
N LYS A 119 12.85 18.06 2.21
CA LYS A 119 13.32 18.96 1.13
C LYS A 119 14.13 18.21 0.06
N ALA A 120 14.98 17.26 0.45
CA ALA A 120 15.78 16.45 -0.48
C ALA A 120 14.91 15.56 -1.39
N TYR A 121 13.76 15.09 -0.90
CA TYR A 121 12.76 14.38 -1.71
C TYR A 121 11.75 15.31 -2.40
N GLY A 122 11.94 16.63 -2.33
CA GLY A 122 11.09 17.63 -2.99
C GLY A 122 9.72 17.81 -2.32
N ILE A 123 9.59 17.45 -1.04
CA ILE A 123 8.38 17.62 -0.25
C ILE A 123 8.39 19.03 0.34
N ASP A 124 7.40 19.84 -0.04
CA ASP A 124 7.16 21.15 0.56
C ASP A 124 6.60 20.95 1.98
N LEU A 125 7.24 21.60 2.97
CA LEU A 125 6.84 21.51 4.37
C LEU A 125 5.41 22.00 4.60
N LEU A 126 4.92 22.96 3.80
CA LEU A 126 3.54 23.43 3.87
C LEU A 126 2.54 22.34 3.49
N LEU A 127 2.91 21.47 2.54
CA LEU A 127 2.05 20.36 2.11
C LEU A 127 1.95 19.24 3.15
N THR A 128 2.85 19.21 4.14
CA THR A 128 2.73 18.28 5.29
C THR A 128 1.54 18.61 6.18
N GLN A 129 1.03 19.85 6.12
CA GLN A 129 -0.14 20.31 6.86
C GLN A 129 -1.42 20.27 6.00
N SER A 130 -1.33 19.88 4.72
CA SER A 130 -2.51 19.63 3.90
C SER A 130 -3.30 18.43 4.43
N SER A 131 -4.57 18.29 4.05
CA SER A 131 -5.40 17.12 4.43
C SER A 131 -4.67 15.80 4.18
N PHE A 132 -4.14 15.63 2.97
CA PHE A 132 -3.43 14.41 2.61
C PHE A 132 -2.14 14.27 3.40
N GLY A 133 -1.34 15.33 3.50
CA GLY A 133 -0.08 15.36 4.25
C GLY A 133 -0.25 14.98 5.71
N ALA A 134 -1.11 15.68 6.44
CA ALA A 134 -1.40 15.41 7.86
C ALA A 134 -2.11 14.06 8.06
N GLY A 135 -2.79 13.57 7.02
CA GLY A 135 -3.45 12.27 7.02
C GLY A 135 -2.49 11.09 6.97
N VAL A 136 -1.30 11.25 6.37
CA VAL A 136 -0.33 10.15 6.17
C VAL A 136 1.00 10.39 6.88
N LEU A 137 1.36 11.64 7.22
CA LEU A 137 2.54 12.01 7.99
C LEU A 137 2.18 12.45 9.40
N ILE A 138 2.94 11.96 10.36
CA ILE A 138 2.96 12.44 11.74
C ILE A 138 4.17 13.35 11.90
N ARG A 139 3.92 14.61 12.25
CA ARG A 139 4.93 15.57 12.67
C ARG A 139 5.16 15.43 14.18
N VAL A 140 6.40 15.19 14.57
CA VAL A 140 6.82 15.07 15.97
C VAL A 140 7.79 16.20 16.28
N GLU A 141 7.36 17.11 17.15
CA GLU A 141 8.22 18.19 17.64
C GLU A 141 8.93 17.73 18.92
N SER A 142 10.24 17.87 18.94
CA SER A 142 11.05 17.86 20.15
C SER A 142 11.51 19.28 20.45
N GLY A 143 12.00 19.55 21.67
CA GLY A 143 12.48 20.89 22.03
C GLY A 143 13.65 21.43 21.19
N ILE A 144 14.26 20.59 20.34
CA ILE A 144 15.46 20.94 19.55
C ILE A 144 15.25 20.67 18.04
N HIS A 145 14.39 19.72 17.66
CA HIS A 145 14.23 19.31 16.26
C HIS A 145 12.79 18.88 15.95
N THR A 146 12.36 19.12 14.71
CA THR A 146 11.14 18.54 14.13
C THR A 146 11.49 17.27 13.35
N THR A 147 10.78 16.17 13.60
CA THR A 147 10.86 14.95 12.80
C THR A 147 9.51 14.56 12.22
N TYR A 148 9.55 13.75 11.17
CA TYR A 148 8.41 13.28 10.41
C TYR A 148 8.49 11.77 10.27
N ARG A 149 7.37 11.10 10.46
CA ARG A 149 7.21 9.66 10.20
C ARG A 149 5.88 9.41 9.52
N LEU A 150 5.80 8.40 8.67
CA LEU A 150 4.49 7.99 8.17
C LEU A 150 3.67 7.40 9.33
N THR A 151 2.34 7.48 9.22
CA THR A 151 1.42 7.06 10.28
C THR A 151 1.65 5.63 10.77
N HIS A 152 2.08 4.74 9.87
CA HIS A 152 2.54 3.40 10.17
C HIS A 152 3.55 2.90 9.12
N LEU A 153 4.37 1.90 9.46
CA LEU A 153 5.34 1.29 8.53
C LEU A 153 4.65 0.76 7.26
N THR A 154 3.50 0.11 7.39
CA THR A 154 2.71 -0.37 6.24
C THR A 154 2.25 0.76 5.32
N VAL A 155 2.07 1.98 5.84
CA VAL A 155 1.76 3.15 4.98
C VAL A 155 3.01 3.53 4.18
N GLN A 156 4.21 3.44 4.78
CA GLN A 156 5.47 3.56 4.05
C GLN A 156 5.60 2.50 2.96
N GLU A 157 5.32 1.24 3.26
CA GLU A 157 5.38 0.13 2.31
C GLU A 157 4.39 0.30 1.15
N PHE A 158 3.16 0.75 1.45
CA PHE A 158 2.17 1.05 0.42
C PHE A 158 2.56 2.23 -0.48
N LEU A 159 3.04 3.33 0.11
CA LEU A 159 3.49 4.50 -0.65
C LEU A 159 4.72 4.18 -1.51
N ALA A 160 5.64 3.36 -0.98
CA ALA A 160 6.78 2.84 -1.72
C ALA A 160 6.34 1.97 -2.90
N ALA A 161 5.40 1.05 -2.68
CA ALA A 161 4.83 0.21 -3.73
C ALA A 161 4.14 1.04 -4.82
N THR A 162 3.43 2.09 -4.43
CA THR A 162 2.77 3.04 -5.33
C THR A 162 3.80 3.77 -6.21
N PHE A 163 4.87 4.29 -5.61
CA PHE A 163 5.97 4.92 -6.35
C PHE A 163 6.64 3.94 -7.31
N TYR A 164 6.94 2.72 -6.85
CA TYR A 164 7.59 1.70 -7.66
C TYR A 164 6.70 1.27 -8.84
N HIS A 165 5.39 1.06 -8.60
CA HIS A 165 4.42 0.70 -9.64
C HIS A 165 4.35 1.74 -10.76
N VAL A 166 4.32 3.03 -10.42
CA VAL A 166 4.25 4.12 -11.41
C VAL A 166 5.59 4.29 -12.13
N SER A 167 6.69 4.28 -11.38
CA SER A 167 8.02 4.58 -11.91
C SER A 167 8.56 3.45 -12.79
N SER A 168 8.34 2.19 -12.42
CA SER A 168 8.80 1.01 -13.17
C SER A 168 8.23 0.87 -14.58
N LYS A 169 7.11 1.54 -14.87
CA LYS A 169 6.53 1.58 -16.23
C LYS A 169 7.33 2.48 -17.19
N ARG A 170 8.15 3.40 -16.67
CA ARG A 170 8.91 4.40 -17.45
C ARG A 170 10.42 4.33 -17.20
N ALA A 171 10.84 3.65 -16.14
CA ALA A 171 12.23 3.52 -15.77
C ALA A 171 12.99 2.66 -16.79
N ILE A 172 14.20 3.11 -17.07
CA ILE A 172 15.16 2.43 -17.96
C ILE A 172 16.27 1.72 -17.16
N PHE A 173 16.42 2.05 -15.88
CA PHE A 173 17.40 1.52 -14.94
C PHE A 173 16.72 0.94 -13.72
N ASP A 174 17.39 0.05 -13.00
CA ASP A 174 16.85 -0.53 -11.78
C ASP A 174 16.55 0.56 -10.73
N LEU A 175 15.36 0.50 -10.15
CA LEU A 175 14.95 1.45 -9.11
C LEU A 175 15.61 1.13 -7.77
N PHE A 176 16.08 -0.11 -7.56
CA PHE A 176 16.82 -0.49 -6.35
C PHE A 176 18.23 0.11 -6.27
N SER A 177 18.73 0.73 -7.34
CA SER A 177 20.00 1.45 -7.34
C SER A 177 19.82 2.96 -7.33
N GLU A 178 20.37 3.63 -6.32
CA GLU A 178 20.41 5.11 -6.28
C GLU A 178 21.48 5.72 -7.22
N SER A 179 22.40 4.91 -7.76
CA SER A 179 23.60 5.38 -8.51
C SER A 179 23.65 4.94 -9.99
N THR A 180 24.27 5.79 -10.81
CA THR A 180 24.21 5.92 -12.28
C THR A 180 24.83 4.81 -13.16
N MET A 181 25.04 3.59 -12.67
CA MET A 181 25.33 2.46 -13.57
C MET A 181 24.75 1.16 -13.03
N THR A 182 23.63 0.78 -13.63
CA THR A 182 23.04 -0.55 -13.48
C THR A 182 22.66 -1.12 -14.82
N TRP A 183 22.56 -2.44 -14.87
CA TRP A 183 21.94 -3.14 -15.98
C TRP A 183 20.55 -2.55 -16.28
N PRO A 184 20.21 -2.36 -17.57
CA PRO A 184 18.91 -1.85 -17.94
C PRO A 184 17.82 -2.83 -17.47
N LYS A 185 16.84 -2.30 -16.74
CA LYS A 185 15.62 -3.03 -16.36
C LYS A 185 14.47 -2.41 -17.13
N ILE A 186 14.42 -2.66 -18.44
CA ILE A 186 13.40 -2.04 -19.27
C ILE A 186 12.07 -2.77 -19.08
N GLY A 187 11.03 -2.01 -18.74
CA GLY A 187 9.66 -2.48 -18.67
C GLY A 187 9.25 -3.03 -17.31
N PHE A 188 7.96 -2.90 -17.03
CA PHE A 188 7.35 -3.22 -15.75
C PHE A 188 7.66 -4.65 -15.27
N GLN A 189 7.59 -5.65 -16.15
CA GLN A 189 7.82 -7.05 -15.79
C GLN A 189 9.23 -7.29 -15.22
N ASN A 190 10.25 -6.66 -15.79
CA ASN A 190 11.63 -6.82 -15.32
C ASN A 190 11.84 -6.15 -13.95
N HIS A 191 11.20 -5.01 -13.74
CA HIS A 191 11.17 -4.36 -12.44
C HIS A 191 10.39 -5.15 -11.39
N PHE A 192 9.27 -5.75 -11.76
CA PHE A 192 8.46 -6.58 -10.87
C PHE A 192 9.25 -7.82 -10.43
N ARG A 193 9.96 -8.47 -11.36
CA ARG A 193 10.91 -9.56 -11.04
C ARG A 193 12.01 -9.10 -10.08
N SER A 194 12.63 -7.94 -10.32
CA SER A 194 13.64 -7.37 -9.41
C SER A 194 13.08 -7.19 -8.00
N ALA A 195 11.90 -6.60 -7.87
CA ALA A 195 11.28 -6.34 -6.57
C ALA A 195 11.04 -7.63 -5.77
N LEU A 196 10.50 -8.67 -6.43
CA LEU A 196 10.32 -9.98 -5.80
C LEU A 196 11.65 -10.64 -5.43
N GLN A 197 12.67 -10.55 -6.30
CA GLN A 197 14.00 -11.09 -6.00
C GLN A 197 14.62 -10.42 -4.78
N HIS A 198 14.53 -9.08 -4.68
CA HIS A 198 15.01 -8.35 -3.51
C HIS A 198 14.26 -8.71 -2.23
N SER A 199 12.93 -8.89 -2.30
CA SER A 199 12.14 -9.38 -1.14
C SER A 199 12.56 -10.80 -0.73
N GLN A 200 12.81 -11.71 -1.67
CA GLN A 200 13.29 -13.05 -1.34
C GLN A 200 14.68 -13.08 -0.70
N GLN A 201 15.54 -12.13 -1.07
CA GLN A 201 16.91 -11.98 -0.54
C GLN A 201 16.97 -11.26 0.81
N ALA A 202 15.94 -10.47 1.16
CA ALA A 202 15.85 -9.78 2.44
C ALA A 202 15.54 -10.78 3.57
N GLU A 203 16.56 -11.16 4.35
CA GLU A 203 16.42 -12.18 5.41
C GLU A 203 15.43 -11.79 6.52
N ASP A 204 15.29 -10.48 6.79
CA ASP A 204 14.35 -9.92 7.78
C ASP A 204 12.94 -9.70 7.22
N GLY A 205 12.70 -9.98 5.93
CA GLY A 205 11.40 -9.82 5.28
C GLY A 205 10.92 -8.37 5.15
N HIS A 206 11.79 -7.36 5.32
CA HIS A 206 11.37 -5.94 5.36
C HIS A 206 10.76 -5.41 4.04
N LEU A 207 10.83 -6.19 2.96
CA LEU A 207 10.22 -5.86 1.66
C LEU A 207 8.97 -6.69 1.34
N ASP A 208 8.55 -7.59 2.23
CA ASP A 208 7.46 -8.55 1.96
C ASP A 208 6.12 -7.84 1.77
N VAL A 209 5.76 -6.94 2.69
CA VAL A 209 4.52 -6.17 2.59
C VAL A 209 4.59 -5.18 1.42
N PHE A 210 5.76 -4.61 1.15
CA PHE A 210 6.00 -3.80 -0.05
C PHE A 210 5.68 -4.57 -1.35
N VAL A 211 6.16 -5.81 -1.51
CA VAL A 211 5.87 -6.59 -2.73
C VAL A 211 4.43 -7.09 -2.79
N ARG A 212 3.77 -7.33 -1.65
CA ARG A 212 2.31 -7.60 -1.61
C ARG A 212 1.52 -6.41 -2.16
N PHE A 213 1.81 -5.20 -1.68
CA PHE A 213 1.17 -3.98 -2.20
C PHE A 213 1.49 -3.75 -3.68
N LEU A 214 2.75 -3.92 -4.09
CA LEU A 214 3.15 -3.78 -5.49
C LEU A 214 2.36 -4.75 -6.39
N THR A 215 2.16 -5.97 -5.91
CA THR A 215 1.35 -6.99 -6.59
C THR A 215 -0.12 -6.58 -6.64
N GLY A 216 -0.73 -6.20 -5.51
CA GLY A 216 -2.13 -5.78 -5.47
C GLY A 216 -2.45 -4.56 -6.34
N LEU A 217 -1.48 -3.67 -6.57
CA LEU A 217 -1.61 -2.52 -7.47
C LEU A 217 -1.74 -2.92 -8.96
N LEU A 218 -1.60 -4.20 -9.30
CA LEU A 218 -1.99 -4.73 -10.61
C LEU A 218 -3.51 -4.94 -10.74
N SER A 219 -4.26 -4.88 -9.65
CA SER A 219 -5.72 -4.97 -9.68
C SER A 219 -6.35 -3.62 -10.03
N PRO A 220 -7.22 -3.55 -11.05
CA PRO A 220 -7.97 -2.32 -11.36
C PRO A 220 -8.83 -1.82 -10.19
N THR A 221 -9.34 -2.73 -9.35
CA THR A 221 -10.10 -2.39 -8.14
C THR A 221 -9.27 -1.60 -7.13
N ALA A 222 -8.00 -1.98 -6.95
CA ALA A 222 -7.06 -1.29 -6.06
C ALA A 222 -6.59 0.05 -6.62
N LEU A 223 -6.48 0.19 -7.95
CA LEU A 223 -6.07 1.44 -8.58
C LEU A 223 -7.20 2.48 -8.67
N LYS A 224 -8.46 2.05 -8.69
CA LYS A 224 -9.63 2.93 -8.87
C LYS A 224 -9.70 4.08 -7.84
N PRO A 225 -9.53 3.85 -6.52
CA PRO A 225 -9.53 4.93 -5.53
C PRO A 225 -8.39 5.93 -5.73
N LEU A 226 -7.29 5.52 -6.37
CA LEU A 226 -6.13 6.36 -6.61
C LEU A 226 -6.21 7.18 -7.91
N SER A 227 -7.31 7.09 -8.66
CA SER A 227 -7.43 7.72 -9.99
C SER A 227 -7.25 9.25 -9.98
N GLY A 228 -7.65 9.94 -8.90
CA GLY A 228 -7.36 11.37 -8.72
C GLY A 228 -5.90 11.67 -8.36
N LEU A 229 -5.25 10.73 -7.66
CA LEU A 229 -3.91 10.89 -7.09
C LEU A 229 -2.79 10.37 -7.98
N LEU A 230 -3.08 9.50 -8.95
CA LEU A 230 -2.11 8.90 -9.86
C LEU A 230 -2.39 9.25 -11.31
N THR A 231 -1.33 9.36 -12.12
CA THR A 231 -1.45 9.45 -13.57
C THR A 231 -1.18 8.08 -14.18
N LEU A 232 -2.23 7.28 -14.31
CA LEU A 232 -2.16 5.93 -14.86
C LEU A 232 -2.46 5.95 -16.36
N GLY A 233 -1.67 5.21 -17.13
CA GLY A 233 -2.01 4.91 -18.52
C GLY A 233 -3.14 3.87 -18.61
N LYS A 234 -3.64 3.61 -19.82
CA LYS A 234 -4.55 2.48 -20.04
C LYS A 234 -3.83 1.18 -19.67
N ASP A 235 -4.44 0.39 -18.80
CA ASP A 235 -4.03 -0.98 -18.51
C ASP A 235 -4.99 -1.92 -19.23
N ASP A 236 -4.45 -2.84 -20.01
CA ASP A 236 -5.20 -3.87 -20.74
C ASP A 236 -5.37 -5.15 -19.90
N GLY A 237 -4.88 -5.16 -18.65
CA GLY A 237 -4.95 -6.31 -17.74
C GLY A 237 -3.88 -7.36 -18.00
N ASN A 238 -3.02 -7.19 -19.02
CA ASN A 238 -1.99 -8.16 -19.36
C ASN A 238 -0.96 -8.31 -18.24
N GLN A 239 -0.66 -7.24 -17.50
CA GLN A 239 0.31 -7.30 -16.40
C GLN A 239 -0.20 -8.14 -15.22
N LYS A 240 -1.51 -8.06 -14.89
CA LYS A 240 -2.12 -8.89 -13.85
C LYS A 240 -2.04 -10.36 -14.21
N VAL A 241 -2.50 -10.74 -15.41
CA VAL A 241 -2.50 -12.14 -15.87
C VAL A 241 -1.08 -12.72 -15.89
N TRP A 242 -0.13 -11.95 -16.42
CA TRP A 242 1.27 -12.34 -16.42
C TRP A 242 1.84 -12.53 -15.01
N ALA A 243 1.56 -11.60 -14.09
CA ALA A 243 2.08 -11.65 -12.72
C ALA A 243 1.52 -12.84 -11.95
N VAL A 244 0.24 -13.19 -12.14
CA VAL A 244 -0.36 -14.41 -11.57
C VAL A 244 0.42 -15.64 -12.02
N GLY A 245 0.58 -15.85 -13.34
CA GLY A 245 1.32 -17.01 -13.86
C GLY A 245 2.77 -17.05 -13.39
N PHE A 246 3.43 -15.90 -13.30
CA PHE A 246 4.78 -15.80 -12.76
C PHE A 246 4.86 -16.21 -11.28
N LEU A 247 3.99 -15.65 -10.42
CA LEU A 247 3.95 -15.97 -8.99
C LEU A 247 3.59 -17.43 -8.73
N GLN A 248 2.63 -17.99 -9.48
CA GLN A 248 2.28 -19.41 -9.41
C GLN A 248 3.46 -20.32 -9.79
N GLY A 249 4.24 -19.94 -10.81
CA GLY A 249 5.47 -20.65 -11.18
C GLY A 249 6.54 -20.59 -10.10
N LEU A 250 6.71 -19.44 -9.44
CA LEU A 250 7.62 -19.31 -8.29
C LEU A 250 7.16 -20.20 -7.13
N LEU A 251 5.87 -20.24 -6.85
CA LEU A 251 5.34 -21.07 -5.77
C LEU A 251 5.51 -22.56 -6.06
N ALA A 252 5.24 -23.00 -7.29
CA ALA A 252 5.43 -24.40 -7.70
C ALA A 252 6.90 -24.85 -7.67
N SER A 253 7.85 -23.94 -7.89
CA SER A 253 9.28 -24.23 -7.83
C SER A 253 9.88 -24.16 -6.42
N ALA A 254 9.13 -23.68 -5.43
CA ALA A 254 9.57 -23.61 -4.03
C ALA A 254 9.67 -24.99 -3.33
N GLY A 255 9.23 -26.07 -3.99
CA GLY A 255 9.22 -27.43 -3.45
C GLY A 255 8.05 -27.69 -2.50
N ALA A 256 8.06 -28.85 -1.83
CA ALA A 256 6.96 -29.28 -0.95
C ALA A 256 7.00 -28.67 0.47
N VAL A 257 8.08 -27.96 0.83
CA VAL A 257 8.25 -27.40 2.18
C VAL A 257 7.75 -25.96 2.22
N VAL A 258 6.81 -25.67 3.10
CA VAL A 258 6.30 -24.32 3.33
C VAL A 258 7.37 -23.47 4.01
N SER A 259 7.66 -22.29 3.46
CA SER A 259 8.59 -21.31 4.00
C SER A 259 7.91 -19.94 4.11
N LEU A 260 8.47 -19.02 4.89
CA LEU A 260 7.98 -17.63 4.95
C LEU A 260 7.92 -16.97 3.56
N ARG A 261 8.83 -17.36 2.66
CA ARG A 261 8.85 -16.90 1.26
C ARG A 261 7.65 -17.42 0.46
N SER A 262 7.30 -18.71 0.60
CA SER A 262 6.12 -19.25 -0.10
C SER A 262 4.82 -18.69 0.47
N VAL A 263 4.76 -18.45 1.79
CA VAL A 263 3.66 -17.73 2.44
C VAL A 263 3.53 -16.30 1.89
N ASN A 264 4.65 -15.59 1.73
CA ASN A 264 4.62 -14.24 1.15
C ASN A 264 4.09 -14.23 -0.30
N LEU A 265 4.54 -15.17 -1.14
CA LEU A 265 4.02 -15.34 -2.51
C LEU A 265 2.52 -15.63 -2.53
N ALA A 266 2.04 -16.44 -1.59
CA ALA A 266 0.62 -16.74 -1.46
C ALA A 266 -0.20 -15.48 -1.10
N TYR A 267 0.31 -14.64 -0.20
CA TYR A 267 -0.31 -13.35 0.08
C TYR A 267 -0.27 -12.40 -1.12
N CYS A 268 0.79 -12.40 -1.93
CA CYS A 268 0.82 -11.65 -3.19
C CYS A 268 -0.31 -12.12 -4.15
N LEU A 269 -0.55 -13.43 -4.26
CA LEU A 269 -1.67 -13.98 -5.04
C LEU A 269 -3.04 -13.61 -4.43
N GLN A 270 -3.13 -13.56 -3.10
CA GLN A 270 -4.34 -13.09 -2.40
C GLN A 270 -4.68 -11.63 -2.75
N GLU A 271 -3.68 -10.76 -2.85
CA GLU A 271 -3.86 -9.35 -3.23
C GLU A 271 -4.42 -9.20 -4.67
N LEU A 272 -4.21 -10.21 -5.53
CA LEU A 272 -4.81 -10.29 -6.87
C LEU A 272 -6.20 -10.96 -6.88
N GLN A 273 -6.67 -11.41 -5.72
CA GLN A 273 -7.86 -12.25 -5.52
C GLN A 273 -7.78 -13.62 -6.23
N HIS A 274 -6.56 -14.16 -6.41
CA HIS A 274 -6.32 -15.50 -6.94
C HIS A 274 -5.99 -16.47 -5.80
N THR A 275 -7.01 -17.03 -5.16
CA THR A 275 -6.87 -17.72 -3.86
C THR A 275 -6.81 -19.25 -3.93
N GLU A 276 -6.84 -19.84 -5.13
CA GLU A 276 -6.88 -21.31 -5.29
C GLU A 276 -5.68 -22.02 -4.65
N GLN A 277 -4.48 -21.43 -4.72
CA GLN A 277 -3.25 -21.99 -4.16
C GLN A 277 -3.06 -21.70 -2.65
N LEU A 278 -3.80 -20.74 -2.08
CA LEU A 278 -3.74 -20.45 -0.65
C LEU A 278 -4.31 -21.59 0.19
N ARG A 279 -5.32 -22.31 -0.31
CA ARG A 279 -5.92 -23.43 0.42
C ARG A 279 -4.90 -24.52 0.73
N SER A 280 -4.08 -24.91 -0.25
CA SER A 280 -3.03 -25.91 -0.07
C SER A 280 -2.02 -25.48 1.00
N ILE A 281 -1.59 -24.22 0.98
CA ILE A 281 -0.64 -23.71 1.98
C ILE A 281 -1.28 -23.61 3.36
N GLU A 282 -2.54 -23.15 3.46
CA GLU A 282 -3.26 -23.12 4.74
C GLU A 282 -3.45 -24.53 5.32
N GLU A 283 -3.67 -25.55 4.49
CA GLU A 283 -3.76 -26.96 4.88
C GLU A 283 -2.40 -27.49 5.37
N ASP A 284 -1.32 -27.26 4.61
CA ASP A 284 0.03 -27.65 5.02
C ASP A 284 0.45 -27.00 6.36
N LEU A 285 0.12 -25.72 6.55
CA LEU A 285 0.38 -25.00 7.81
C LEU A 285 -0.41 -25.59 9.00
N ARG A 286 -1.62 -26.12 8.77
CA ARG A 286 -2.44 -26.74 9.82
C ARG A 286 -1.95 -28.12 10.20
N ASP A 287 -1.43 -28.87 9.23
CA ASP A 287 -0.94 -30.24 9.43
C ASP A 287 0.47 -30.30 10.03
N GLY A 288 1.09 -29.14 10.28
CA GLY A 288 2.37 -29.05 10.97
C GLY A 288 3.55 -29.53 10.14
N SER A 289 3.42 -29.59 8.81
CA SER A 289 4.51 -29.90 7.86
C SER A 289 5.49 -28.73 7.66
N LEU A 290 5.64 -27.90 8.68
CA LEU A 290 6.61 -26.81 8.78
C LEU A 290 8.02 -27.37 9.03
N ALA A 291 9.04 -26.80 8.37
CA ALA A 291 10.44 -27.01 8.72
C ALA A 291 10.93 -25.98 9.73
#